data_AF-A0A0K9FAN0-F1
#
_entry.id   AF-A0A0K9FAN0-F1
#
_cell.length_a   1.000
_cell.length_b   1.000
_cell.length_c   1.000
_cell.angle_alpha   90.00
_cell.angle_beta   90.00
_cell.angle_gamma   90.00
#
_symmetry.space_group_name_H-M   'P 1'
#
loop_
_entity.id
_entity.type
_entity.pdbx_description
1 polymer ?
#
loop_
_entity_poly.entity_id
_entity_poly.type
_entity_poly.pdbx_seq_one_letter_code
_entity_poly.pdbx_strand_id
1 'polypeptide(L)'
;MNRFNHVEIIEHLELHRVWIETIGDQVKKIGVDEIDFCLIYLLIKSEVFSMERLSIKTREILKQSGWTTDRKKDISSQVKYLEDKGYIVFDCVKEALEQFCELKCIYEYNGNLEDFVIEPKVGLGDLDRRHYKRYEVIIGDDLVVIGTAFRDNAVLYMSKVGEVYAIRDDYYIWKIGCGIYEALNNLCEGRELKVIHEEHLEN
;
A
#
# COMPACT_ATOMS: atom_id res chain seq x y z
N MET A 1 -20.40 8.21 -0.17
CA MET A 1 -20.64 7.47 1.09
C MET A 1 -21.28 6.12 0.75
N ASN A 2 -20.49 5.14 0.29
CA ASN A 2 -21.02 3.79 -0.01
C ASN A 2 -20.88 2.94 1.25
N ARG A 3 -21.99 2.71 1.95
CA ARG A 3 -22.07 1.63 2.94
C ARG A 3 -22.20 0.34 2.15
N PHE A 4 -21.21 -0.55 2.24
CA PHE A 4 -21.43 -1.94 1.86
C PHE A 4 -22.69 -2.43 2.58
N ASN A 5 -23.62 -3.02 1.82
CA ASN A 5 -24.87 -3.51 2.36
C ASN A 5 -24.55 -4.68 3.31
N HIS A 6 -25.04 -4.64 4.56
CA HIS A 6 -24.81 -5.70 5.53
C HIS A 6 -25.17 -7.09 5.00
N VAL A 7 -26.12 -7.17 4.06
CA VAL A 7 -26.52 -8.40 3.39
C VAL A 7 -25.40 -8.97 2.50
N GLU A 8 -24.71 -8.13 1.72
CA GLU A 8 -23.59 -8.56 0.87
C GLU A 8 -22.40 -9.06 1.70
N ILE A 9 -22.15 -8.45 2.86
CA ILE A 9 -21.11 -8.90 3.79
C ILE A 9 -21.47 -10.28 4.36
N ILE A 10 -22.74 -10.52 4.73
CA ILE A 10 -23.18 -11.81 5.28
C ILE A 10 -23.13 -12.91 4.21
N GLU A 11 -23.63 -12.65 3.00
CA GLU A 11 -23.56 -13.61 1.89
C GLU A 11 -22.10 -13.94 1.52
N HIS A 12 -21.20 -12.97 1.60
CA HIS A 12 -19.78 -13.20 1.37
C HIS A 12 -19.14 -14.05 2.48
N LEU A 13 -19.45 -13.78 3.75
CA LEU A 13 -18.96 -14.57 4.88
C LEU A 13 -19.48 -16.02 4.86
N GLU A 14 -20.72 -16.23 4.39
CA GLU A 14 -21.31 -17.56 4.18
C GLU A 14 -20.58 -18.33 3.07
N LEU A 15 -20.24 -17.68 1.95
CA LEU A 15 -19.44 -18.30 0.87
C LEU A 15 -18.04 -18.72 1.36
N HIS A 16 -17.40 -17.89 2.18
CA HIS A 16 -16.12 -18.22 2.82
C HIS A 16 -16.26 -19.42 3.77
N ARG A 17 -17.35 -19.49 4.54
CA ARG A 17 -17.62 -20.63 5.43
C ARG A 17 -17.79 -21.93 4.65
N VAL A 18 -18.58 -21.93 3.57
CA VAL A 18 -18.80 -23.13 2.73
C VAL A 18 -17.50 -23.58 2.07
N TRP A 19 -16.67 -22.64 1.60
CA TRP A 19 -15.37 -22.96 1.02
C TRP A 19 -14.40 -23.56 2.06
N ILE A 20 -14.39 -23.02 3.29
CA ILE A 20 -13.60 -23.54 4.41
C ILE A 20 -14.05 -24.97 4.79
N GLU A 21 -15.35 -25.24 4.86
CA GLU A 21 -15.89 -26.56 5.17
C GLU A 21 -15.52 -27.57 4.06
N THR A 22 -15.60 -27.15 2.79
CA THR A 22 -15.23 -27.98 1.63
C THR A 22 -13.74 -28.34 1.63
N ILE A 23 -12.87 -27.39 1.98
CA ILE A 23 -11.43 -27.63 2.09
C ILE A 23 -11.11 -28.50 3.30
N GLY A 24 -11.74 -28.26 4.45
CA GLY A 24 -11.56 -29.10 5.65
C GLY A 24 -11.90 -30.57 5.38
N ASP A 25 -12.95 -30.83 4.60
CA ASP A 25 -13.33 -32.19 4.19
C ASP A 25 -12.37 -32.81 3.17
N GLN A 26 -11.79 -32.00 2.27
CA GLN A 26 -10.75 -32.48 1.35
C GLN A 26 -9.42 -32.75 2.06
N VAL A 27 -9.03 -31.93 3.04
CA VAL A 27 -7.77 -32.09 3.78
C VAL A 27 -7.80 -33.29 4.72
N LYS A 28 -8.95 -33.60 5.36
CA LYS A 28 -9.14 -34.86 6.11
C LYS A 28 -8.87 -36.11 5.28
N LYS A 29 -9.10 -36.07 3.96
CA LYS A 29 -8.79 -37.18 3.04
C LYS A 29 -7.30 -37.33 2.71
N ILE A 30 -6.50 -36.29 2.93
CA ILE A 30 -5.09 -36.23 2.49
C ILE A 30 -4.12 -36.57 3.63
N GLY A 31 -4.60 -36.73 4.88
CA GLY A 31 -3.78 -37.18 6.01
C GLY A 31 -2.79 -36.12 6.51
N VAL A 32 -3.10 -34.84 6.29
CA VAL A 32 -2.35 -33.70 6.80
C VAL A 32 -2.66 -33.53 8.29
N ASP A 33 -1.64 -33.34 9.12
CA ASP A 33 -1.83 -33.17 10.56
C ASP A 33 -2.50 -31.81 10.91
N GLU A 34 -2.99 -31.71 12.14
CA GLU A 34 -3.77 -30.56 12.61
C GLU A 34 -2.95 -29.26 12.65
N ILE A 35 -1.62 -29.37 12.80
CA ILE A 35 -0.68 -28.23 12.83
C ILE A 35 -0.46 -27.69 11.41
N ASP A 36 -0.26 -28.58 10.44
CA ASP A 36 -0.13 -28.23 9.02
C ASP A 36 -1.41 -27.59 8.48
N PHE A 37 -2.59 -28.06 8.89
CA PHE A 37 -3.86 -27.42 8.49
C PHE A 37 -4.00 -26.00 9.04
N CYS A 38 -3.63 -25.76 10.31
CA CYS A 38 -3.63 -24.41 10.87
C CYS A 38 -2.64 -23.48 10.15
N LEU A 39 -1.45 -23.97 9.77
CA LEU A 39 -0.48 -23.19 9.00
C LEU A 39 -1.00 -22.87 7.60
N ILE A 40 -1.53 -23.86 6.89
CA ILE A 40 -2.13 -23.69 5.56
C ILE A 40 -3.32 -22.72 5.64
N TYR A 41 -4.17 -22.85 6.66
CA TYR A 41 -5.29 -21.94 6.88
C TYR A 41 -4.82 -20.51 7.15
N LEU A 42 -3.79 -20.30 7.96
CA LEU A 42 -3.22 -18.98 8.22
C LEU A 42 -2.56 -18.37 6.99
N LEU A 43 -1.86 -19.17 6.17
CA LEU A 43 -1.27 -18.75 4.90
C LEU A 43 -2.35 -18.35 3.90
N ILE A 44 -3.34 -19.22 3.67
CA ILE A 44 -4.49 -18.92 2.80
C ILE A 44 -5.24 -17.70 3.31
N LYS A 45 -5.49 -17.59 4.63
CA LYS A 45 -6.11 -16.38 5.18
C LYS A 45 -5.27 -15.15 4.97
N SER A 46 -3.95 -15.20 5.12
CA SER A 46 -3.08 -14.03 4.92
C SER A 46 -3.09 -13.56 3.47
N GLU A 47 -3.11 -14.49 2.51
CA GLU A 47 -3.18 -14.21 1.07
C GLU A 47 -4.57 -13.70 0.66
N VAL A 48 -5.63 -14.38 1.10
CA VAL A 48 -7.02 -13.99 0.86
C VAL A 48 -7.31 -12.62 1.51
N PHE A 49 -6.83 -12.38 2.73
CA PHE A 49 -6.98 -11.10 3.43
C PHE A 49 -6.20 -9.97 2.73
N SER A 50 -5.03 -10.26 2.17
CA SER A 50 -4.28 -9.30 1.34
C SER A 50 -5.00 -9.00 0.02
N MET A 51 -5.64 -10.01 -0.59
CA MET A 51 -6.47 -9.85 -1.79
C MET A 51 -7.77 -9.08 -1.53
N GLU A 52 -8.41 -9.25 -0.37
CA GLU A 52 -9.63 -8.54 0.03
C GLU A 52 -9.41 -7.06 0.31
N ARG A 53 -8.17 -6.67 0.61
CA ARG A 53 -7.81 -5.27 0.91
C ARG A 53 -7.69 -4.38 -0.33
N LEU A 54 -7.54 -4.94 -1.52
CA LEU A 54 -7.49 -4.18 -2.77
C LEU A 54 -8.82 -4.27 -3.51
N SER A 55 -9.33 -3.14 -3.97
CA SER A 55 -10.54 -3.13 -4.81
C SER A 55 -10.26 -3.76 -6.18
N ILE A 56 -11.34 -4.15 -6.86
CA ILE A 56 -11.26 -4.74 -8.22
C ILE A 56 -10.47 -3.83 -9.15
N LYS A 57 -10.81 -2.52 -9.18
CA LYS A 57 -10.14 -1.52 -10.02
C LYS A 57 -8.65 -1.44 -9.71
N THR A 58 -8.27 -1.35 -8.44
CA THR A 58 -6.87 -1.25 -8.02
C THR A 58 -6.09 -2.50 -8.40
N ARG A 59 -6.66 -3.69 -8.22
CA ARG A 59 -6.02 -4.96 -8.62
C ARG A 59 -5.80 -5.04 -10.12
N GLU A 60 -6.76 -4.59 -10.92
CA GLU A 60 -6.62 -4.56 -12.39
C GLU A 60 -5.49 -3.65 -12.83
N ILE A 61 -5.41 -2.43 -12.28
CA ILE A 61 -4.33 -1.48 -12.55
C ILE A 61 -2.97 -2.07 -12.14
N LEU A 62 -2.87 -2.63 -10.93
CA LEU A 62 -1.64 -3.26 -10.44
C LEU A 62 -1.20 -4.41 -11.35
N LYS A 63 -2.12 -5.29 -11.77
CA LYS A 63 -1.82 -6.40 -12.69
C LYS A 63 -1.35 -5.90 -14.06
N GLN A 64 -1.95 -4.83 -14.58
CA GLN A 64 -1.51 -4.19 -15.83
C GLN A 64 -0.08 -3.62 -15.69
N SER A 65 0.31 -3.21 -14.50
CA SER A 65 1.68 -2.78 -14.15
C SER A 65 2.64 -3.93 -13.84
N GLY A 66 2.23 -5.19 -13.98
CA GLY A 66 3.07 -6.36 -13.74
C GLY A 66 3.12 -6.84 -12.28
N TRP A 67 2.17 -6.43 -11.44
CA TRP A 67 2.00 -6.98 -10.09
C TRP A 67 1.34 -8.36 -10.11
N THR A 68 1.81 -9.24 -9.23
CA THR A 68 1.22 -10.57 -8.96
C THR A 68 1.05 -10.74 -7.47
N THR A 69 0.14 -11.63 -7.05
CA THR A 69 -0.18 -11.87 -5.63
C THR A 69 0.95 -12.55 -4.86
N ASP A 70 1.77 -13.32 -5.55
CA ASP A 70 2.95 -14.03 -5.05
C ASP A 70 4.23 -13.19 -5.14
N ARG A 71 4.13 -11.93 -5.58
CA ARG A 71 5.28 -11.04 -5.76
C ARG A 71 6.01 -10.86 -4.43
N LYS A 72 7.31 -11.13 -4.42
CA LYS A 72 8.21 -10.80 -3.31
C LYS A 72 9.55 -10.39 -3.87
N LYS A 73 9.74 -9.09 -4.07
CA LYS A 73 10.93 -8.53 -4.68
C LYS A 73 12.08 -8.51 -3.66
N ASP A 74 13.31 -8.78 -4.11
CA ASP A 74 14.51 -8.44 -3.34
C ASP A 74 14.66 -6.91 -3.28
N ILE A 75 14.57 -6.37 -2.07
CA ILE A 75 14.65 -4.92 -1.80
C ILE A 75 15.99 -4.49 -1.21
N SER A 76 16.99 -5.37 -1.18
CA SER A 76 18.29 -5.10 -0.53
C SER A 76 18.92 -3.81 -1.07
N SER A 77 18.77 -3.54 -2.38
CA SER A 77 19.31 -2.33 -3.00
C SER A 77 18.56 -1.06 -2.58
N GLN A 78 17.24 -1.13 -2.44
CA GLN A 78 16.39 -0.03 -2.00
C GLN A 78 16.61 0.29 -0.53
N VAL A 79 16.72 -0.75 0.32
CA VAL A 79 17.01 -0.60 1.75
C VAL A 79 18.36 0.08 1.93
N LYS A 80 19.39 -0.42 1.26
CA LYS A 80 20.73 0.20 1.32
C LYS A 80 20.71 1.64 0.85
N TYR A 81 20.03 1.94 -0.27
CA TYR A 81 19.90 3.31 -0.76
C TYR A 81 19.24 4.23 0.28
N LEU A 82 18.16 3.80 0.91
CA LEU A 82 17.47 4.58 1.95
C LEU A 82 18.36 4.78 3.20
N GLU A 83 19.06 3.74 3.63
CA GLU A 83 19.99 3.81 4.77
C GLU A 83 21.17 4.75 4.49
N ASP A 84 21.76 4.69 3.29
CA ASP A 84 22.82 5.61 2.83
C ASP A 84 22.33 7.09 2.81
N LYS A 85 21.02 7.29 2.69
CA LYS A 85 20.35 8.62 2.73
C LYS A 85 19.91 9.04 4.14
N GLY A 86 20.18 8.22 5.16
CA GLY A 86 19.93 8.51 6.57
C GLY A 86 18.56 8.05 7.09
N TYR A 87 17.84 7.21 6.35
CA TYR A 87 16.60 6.61 6.82
C TYR A 87 16.85 5.35 7.65
N ILE A 88 15.95 5.10 8.61
CA ILE A 88 15.78 3.79 9.24
C ILE A 88 14.59 3.15 8.52
N VAL A 89 14.80 2.05 7.80
CA VAL A 89 13.73 1.41 7.02
C VAL A 89 12.93 0.46 7.91
N PHE A 90 11.66 0.80 8.17
CA PHE A 90 10.76 0.02 9.01
C PHE A 90 10.26 -1.25 8.31
N ASP A 91 9.83 -2.24 9.08
CA ASP A 91 9.38 -3.52 8.51
C ASP A 91 8.12 -3.35 7.66
N CYS A 92 7.18 -2.49 8.05
CA CYS A 92 6.00 -2.17 7.24
C CYS A 92 6.36 -1.53 5.88
N VAL A 93 7.45 -0.76 5.82
CA VAL A 93 7.98 -0.18 4.58
C VAL A 93 8.65 -1.26 3.74
N LYS A 94 9.42 -2.15 4.36
CA LYS A 94 10.03 -3.30 3.66
C LYS A 94 8.95 -4.18 3.03
N GLU A 95 7.93 -4.56 3.78
CA GLU A 95 6.79 -5.34 3.28
C GLU A 95 6.11 -4.65 2.09
N ALA A 96 5.87 -3.34 2.18
CA ALA A 96 5.32 -2.58 1.07
C ALA A 96 6.24 -2.58 -0.17
N LEU A 97 7.55 -2.41 0.01
CA LEU A 97 8.51 -2.43 -1.10
C LEU A 97 8.67 -3.83 -1.71
N GLU A 98 8.68 -4.90 -0.91
CA GLU A 98 8.73 -6.27 -1.41
C GLU A 98 7.54 -6.56 -2.34
N GLN A 99 6.37 -6.03 -2.01
CA GLN A 99 5.13 -6.22 -2.78
C GLN A 99 5.02 -5.28 -3.97
N PHE A 100 5.40 -4.01 -3.83
CA PHE A 100 4.99 -2.97 -4.79
C PHE A 100 6.14 -2.20 -5.44
N CYS A 101 7.39 -2.38 -4.99
CA CYS A 101 8.52 -1.62 -5.54
C CYS A 101 8.71 -1.87 -7.05
N GLU A 102 9.12 -0.83 -7.76
CA GLU A 102 9.27 -0.70 -9.21
C GLU A 102 7.96 -0.81 -10.01
N LEU A 103 6.80 -0.80 -9.35
CA LEU A 103 5.54 -0.67 -10.07
C LEU A 103 5.29 0.80 -10.43
N LYS A 104 5.05 1.03 -11.72
CA LYS A 104 4.44 2.27 -12.23
C LYS A 104 3.00 1.98 -12.62
N CYS A 105 2.07 2.59 -11.91
CA CYS A 105 0.64 2.42 -12.13
C CYS A 105 0.04 3.64 -12.79
N ILE A 106 -0.66 3.43 -13.89
CA ILE A 106 -1.34 4.47 -14.65
C ILE A 106 -2.84 4.26 -14.49
N TYR A 107 -3.58 5.32 -14.18
CA TYR A 107 -5.01 5.26 -13.92
C TYR A 107 -5.73 6.50 -14.44
N GLU A 108 -7.01 6.36 -14.73
CA GLU A 108 -7.85 7.49 -15.13
C GLU A 108 -8.51 8.14 -13.91
N TYR A 109 -8.41 9.47 -13.84
CA TYR A 109 -9.06 10.33 -12.86
C TYR A 109 -9.65 11.56 -13.54
N ASN A 110 -10.96 11.77 -13.43
CA ASN A 110 -11.70 12.88 -14.05
C ASN A 110 -11.38 13.08 -15.55
N GLY A 111 -11.27 11.98 -16.30
CA GLY A 111 -10.95 11.98 -17.74
C GLY A 111 -9.48 12.27 -18.09
N ASN A 112 -8.59 12.39 -17.09
CA ASN A 112 -7.16 12.55 -17.28
C ASN A 112 -6.41 11.29 -16.82
N LEU A 113 -5.28 11.01 -17.48
CA LEU A 113 -4.35 9.97 -17.03
C LEU A 113 -3.44 10.53 -15.93
N GLU A 114 -3.44 9.84 -14.79
CA GLU A 114 -2.54 10.05 -13.66
C GLU A 114 -1.66 8.82 -13.47
N ASP A 115 -0.57 8.99 -12.71
CA ASP A 115 0.26 7.87 -12.31
C ASP A 115 0.79 7.99 -10.87
N PHE A 116 1.27 6.87 -10.37
CA PHE A 116 2.15 6.80 -9.22
C PHE A 116 3.23 5.74 -9.47
N VAL A 117 4.38 5.93 -8.82
CA VAL A 117 5.52 5.01 -8.88
C VAL A 117 5.94 4.67 -7.46
N ILE A 118 6.02 3.38 -7.14
CA ILE A 118 6.59 2.93 -5.86
C ILE A 118 8.07 2.61 -6.11
N GLU A 119 8.93 3.61 -5.98
CA GLU A 119 10.38 3.45 -6.06
C GLU A 119 11.04 4.59 -5.26
N PRO A 120 11.67 4.28 -4.11
CA PRO A 120 12.30 5.29 -3.25
C PRO A 120 13.27 6.21 -4.00
N LYS A 121 14.03 5.66 -4.95
CA LYS A 121 15.01 6.43 -5.74
C LYS A 121 14.35 7.49 -6.63
N VAL A 122 13.15 7.21 -7.14
CA VAL A 122 12.37 8.17 -7.95
C VAL A 122 11.82 9.28 -7.07
N GLY A 123 11.33 8.96 -5.87
CA GLY A 123 10.78 9.95 -4.94
C GLY A 123 11.81 10.86 -4.29
N LEU A 124 12.98 10.32 -3.93
CA LEU A 124 14.00 11.07 -3.18
C LEU A 124 15.07 11.69 -4.09
N GLY A 125 15.40 11.04 -5.21
CA GLY A 125 16.48 11.47 -6.11
C GLY A 125 17.84 11.59 -5.39
N ASP A 126 18.45 12.77 -5.48
CA ASP A 126 19.76 13.03 -4.86
C ASP A 126 19.67 13.62 -3.45
N LEU A 127 18.48 13.97 -2.98
CA LEU A 127 18.27 14.57 -1.67
C LEU A 127 18.47 13.55 -0.54
N ASP A 128 18.64 14.05 0.68
CA ASP A 128 18.78 13.22 1.89
C ASP A 128 17.60 13.46 2.85
N ARG A 129 17.45 12.59 3.85
CA ARG A 129 16.35 12.68 4.84
C ARG A 129 16.26 14.05 5.53
N ARG A 130 17.38 14.77 5.70
CA ARG A 130 17.42 16.03 6.47
C ARG A 130 16.57 17.13 5.82
N HIS A 131 16.45 17.10 4.50
CA HIS A 131 15.63 18.05 3.74
C HIS A 131 14.14 17.95 4.09
N TYR A 132 13.70 16.81 4.64
CA TYR A 132 12.29 16.48 4.82
C TYR A 132 11.89 16.29 6.29
N LYS A 133 12.82 16.54 7.21
CA LYS A 133 12.60 16.37 8.66
C LYS A 133 11.43 17.20 9.20
N ARG A 134 11.10 18.33 8.58
CA ARG A 134 9.93 19.14 8.97
C ARG A 134 8.61 18.36 8.85
N TYR A 135 8.50 17.41 7.92
CA TYR A 135 7.27 16.64 7.74
C TYR A 135 7.06 15.66 8.88
N GLU A 136 8.13 15.06 9.38
CA GLU A 136 8.10 14.21 10.57
C GLU A 136 7.63 15.00 11.80
N VAL A 137 8.00 16.28 11.90
CA VAL A 137 7.52 17.17 12.97
C VAL A 137 6.03 17.48 12.84
N ILE A 138 5.55 17.79 11.63
CA ILE A 138 4.14 18.10 11.37
C ILE A 138 3.25 16.86 11.57
N ILE A 139 3.68 15.71 11.03
CA ILE A 139 2.95 14.44 11.12
C ILE A 139 3.07 13.82 12.52
N GLY A 140 4.18 14.05 13.21
CA GLY A 140 4.46 13.49 14.53
C GLY A 140 4.95 12.04 14.51
N ASP A 141 5.48 11.56 13.38
CA ASP A 141 6.07 10.23 13.23
C ASP A 141 7.27 10.26 12.27
N ASP A 142 8.18 9.29 12.41
CA ASP A 142 9.28 9.11 11.45
C ASP A 142 8.73 8.63 10.10
N LEU A 143 9.31 9.14 9.01
CA LEU A 143 8.85 8.88 7.65
C LEU A 143 9.95 8.26 6.80
N VAL A 144 9.56 7.41 5.86
CA VAL A 144 10.44 6.86 4.82
C VAL A 144 9.82 7.12 3.46
N VAL A 145 10.61 7.63 2.51
CA VAL A 145 10.16 7.81 1.12
C VAL A 145 9.93 6.44 0.48
N ILE A 146 8.77 6.28 -0.17
CA ILE A 146 8.41 5.04 -0.88
C ILE A 146 8.23 5.25 -2.39
N GLY A 147 8.13 6.51 -2.87
CA GLY A 147 7.92 6.77 -4.30
C GLY A 147 7.32 8.14 -4.60
N THR A 148 6.56 8.23 -5.70
CA THR A 148 5.89 9.44 -6.18
C THR A 148 4.44 9.17 -6.56
N ALA A 149 3.62 10.22 -6.57
CA ALA A 149 2.24 10.21 -7.04
C ALA A 149 1.91 11.46 -7.86
N PHE A 150 0.82 11.39 -8.62
CA PHE A 150 0.27 12.47 -9.41
C PHE A 150 1.25 13.00 -10.46
N ARG A 151 1.85 12.12 -11.26
CA ARG A 151 2.83 12.50 -12.31
C ARG A 151 4.05 13.21 -11.73
N ASP A 152 4.62 12.59 -10.70
CA ASP A 152 5.79 13.07 -9.95
C ASP A 152 5.59 14.44 -9.25
N ASN A 153 4.35 14.94 -9.16
CA ASN A 153 4.06 16.20 -8.46
C ASN A 153 3.96 16.05 -6.94
N ALA A 154 3.96 14.83 -6.41
CA ALA A 154 4.03 14.61 -4.97
C ALA A 154 4.97 13.44 -4.65
N VAL A 155 5.71 13.57 -3.54
CA VAL A 155 6.53 12.49 -2.99
C VAL A 155 5.70 11.69 -1.99
N LEU A 156 5.71 10.36 -2.14
CA LEU A 156 5.04 9.44 -1.23
C LEU A 156 5.96 9.03 -0.08
N TYR A 157 5.42 9.11 1.13
CA TYR A 157 6.06 8.70 2.36
C TYR A 157 5.21 7.65 3.07
N MET A 158 5.87 6.76 3.79
CA MET A 158 5.22 5.82 4.71
C MET A 158 5.82 6.00 6.10
N SER A 159 4.95 6.11 7.09
CA SER A 159 5.31 6.27 8.50
C SER A 159 5.66 4.93 9.15
N LYS A 160 6.25 4.99 10.34
CA LYS A 160 6.58 3.81 11.14
C LYS A 160 5.37 2.95 11.48
N VAL A 161 4.22 3.57 11.71
CA VAL A 161 2.95 2.85 11.96
C VAL A 161 2.26 2.38 10.68
N GLY A 162 2.83 2.66 9.50
CA GLY A 162 2.37 2.18 8.20
C GLY A 162 1.39 3.10 7.48
N GLU A 163 1.08 4.28 8.03
CA GLU A 163 0.25 5.27 7.34
C GLU A 163 1.03 5.90 6.18
N VAL A 164 0.32 6.18 5.07
CA VAL A 164 0.90 6.68 3.83
C VAL A 164 0.49 8.12 3.60
N TYR A 165 1.46 8.95 3.23
CA TYR A 165 1.32 10.37 3.01
C TYR A 165 1.84 10.75 1.62
N ALA A 166 1.25 11.77 1.00
CA ALA A 166 1.81 12.43 -0.18
C ALA A 166 2.10 13.89 0.18
N ILE A 167 3.26 14.37 -0.27
CA ILE A 167 3.71 15.73 0.02
C ILE A 167 4.04 16.43 -1.29
N ARG A 168 3.42 17.59 -1.53
CA ARG A 168 3.65 18.43 -2.72
C ARG A 168 4.09 19.83 -2.32
N ASP A 169 5.05 20.35 -3.07
CA ASP A 169 5.57 21.72 -2.98
C ASP A 169 5.87 22.15 -1.56
N ASP A 170 6.22 21.22 -0.67
CA ASP A 170 6.54 21.48 0.73
C ASP A 170 5.42 22.03 1.64
N TYR A 171 4.27 22.38 1.08
CA TYR A 171 3.14 23.02 1.79
C TYR A 171 1.92 22.13 1.92
N TYR A 172 1.76 21.14 1.02
CA TYR A 172 0.59 20.27 0.99
C TYR A 172 0.94 18.88 1.49
N ILE A 173 0.33 18.48 2.61
CA ILE A 173 0.46 17.12 3.16
C ILE A 173 -0.91 16.45 3.13
N TRP A 174 -1.04 15.40 2.33
CA TRP A 174 -2.22 14.55 2.30
C TRP A 174 -1.97 13.23 3.01
N LYS A 175 -2.93 12.78 3.82
CA LYS A 175 -3.01 11.36 4.20
C LYS A 175 -3.67 10.59 3.08
N ILE A 176 -2.93 9.65 2.51
CA ILE A 176 -3.38 8.81 1.41
C ILE A 176 -4.07 7.55 1.92
N GLY A 177 -3.62 6.98 3.04
CA GLY A 177 -4.26 5.83 3.66
C GLY A 177 -3.65 5.45 5.00
N CYS A 178 -4.33 4.59 5.76
CA CYS A 178 -3.81 4.06 7.03
C CYS A 178 -2.88 2.84 6.83
N GLY A 179 -2.59 2.50 5.57
CA GLY A 179 -1.77 1.38 5.15
C GLY A 179 -1.58 1.41 3.64
N ILE A 180 -0.58 0.69 3.11
CA ILE A 180 -0.26 0.70 1.68
C ILE A 180 -1.45 0.27 0.81
N TYR A 181 -2.18 -0.78 1.20
CA TYR A 181 -3.33 -1.26 0.43
C TYR A 181 -4.46 -0.23 0.33
N GLU A 182 -4.79 0.44 1.43
CA GLU A 182 -5.79 1.51 1.43
C GLU A 182 -5.31 2.70 0.60
N ALA A 183 -4.04 3.05 0.71
CA ALA A 183 -3.45 4.14 -0.05
C ALA A 183 -3.51 3.89 -1.56
N LEU A 184 -3.16 2.67 -2.01
CA LEU A 184 -3.27 2.27 -3.42
C LEU A 184 -4.72 2.32 -3.91
N ASN A 185 -5.70 1.88 -3.10
CA ASN A 185 -7.10 2.03 -3.46
C ASN A 185 -7.50 3.50 -3.62
N ASN A 186 -7.10 4.34 -2.67
CA ASN A 186 -7.47 5.76 -2.69
C ASN A 186 -6.86 6.49 -3.90
N LEU A 187 -5.63 6.15 -4.28
CA LEU A 187 -4.99 6.66 -5.51
C LEU A 187 -5.73 6.19 -6.77
N CYS A 188 -5.87 4.88 -6.95
CA CYS A 188 -6.49 4.30 -8.16
C CYS A 188 -7.97 4.66 -8.34
N GLU A 189 -8.70 4.86 -7.24
CA GLU A 189 -10.11 5.24 -7.26
C GLU A 189 -10.33 6.75 -7.32
N GLY A 190 -9.28 7.56 -7.14
CA GLY A 190 -9.40 9.02 -7.14
C GLY A 190 -10.25 9.53 -5.98
N ARG A 191 -10.12 8.90 -4.80
CA ARG A 191 -10.89 9.34 -3.62
C ARG A 191 -10.40 10.69 -3.15
N GLU A 192 -11.30 11.46 -2.55
CA GLU A 192 -10.95 12.71 -1.89
C GLU A 192 -9.98 12.43 -0.73
N LEU A 193 -8.84 13.10 -0.75
CA LEU A 193 -7.74 12.85 0.19
C LEU A 193 -7.83 13.84 1.35
N LYS A 194 -7.55 13.34 2.56
CA LYS A 194 -7.54 14.19 3.75
C LYS A 194 -6.29 15.07 3.74
N VAL A 195 -6.47 16.37 3.60
CA VAL A 195 -5.43 17.38 3.86
C VAL A 195 -5.16 17.42 5.35
N ILE A 196 -3.90 17.27 5.75
CA ILE A 196 -3.47 17.39 7.16
C ILE A 196 -2.82 18.75 7.40
N HIS A 197 -2.16 19.28 6.38
CA HIS A 197 -1.51 20.57 6.45
C HIS A 197 -1.55 21.26 5.09
N GLU A 198 -1.87 22.54 5.12
CA GLU A 198 -1.79 23.48 4.01
C GLU A 198 -1.27 24.80 4.61
N GLU A 199 -0.15 25.29 4.10
CA GLU A 199 0.36 26.62 4.44
C GLU A 199 0.03 27.56 3.27
N HIS A 200 -0.84 28.53 3.52
CA HIS A 200 -1.12 29.58 2.55
C HIS A 200 -0.02 30.64 2.65
N LEU A 201 0.74 30.84 1.58
CA LEU A 201 1.56 32.04 1.45
C LEU A 201 0.61 33.23 1.23
N GLU A 202 0.32 33.98 2.30
CA GLU A 202 -0.26 35.31 2.17
C GLU A 202 0.76 36.19 1.44
N ASN A 203 0.43 36.60 0.22
CA ASN A 203 1.16 37.61 -0.55
C ASN A 203 0.83 39.02 -0.06
#